data_AF-A0A9P6UK94-F1
#
_entry.id   AF-A0A9P6UK94-F1
#
_cell.length_a   1.000
_cell.length_b   1.000
_cell.length_c   1.000
_cell.angle_alpha   90.00
_cell.angle_beta   90.00
_cell.angle_gamma   90.00
#
_symmetry.space_group_name_H-M   'P 1'
#
loop_
_entity.id
_entity.type
_entity.pdbx_description
1 polymer ?
#
loop_
_entity_poly.entity_id
_entity_poly.type
_entity_poly.pdbx_seq_one_letter_code
_entity_poly.pdbx_strand_id
1 'polypeptide(L)'
;MGKLGIDCLTSTPDSSTFYGLDSTYSYDYTTEYKDGTSFIIFKSNTNPTSPENLTWSLVSRIYVEDLGFASPNDFTCAVDAHGAFTFFFRDWKQPNFPSGVLYDPNGIVDSHAIAGSKGPGTWRTIDGSMHYQWE
;
A
#
# COMPACT_ATOMS: atom_id res chain seq x y z
N MET A 1 -10.80 18.78 4.06
CA MET A 1 -10.33 17.45 4.50
C MET A 1 -10.63 16.47 3.37
N GLY A 2 -9.61 15.80 2.83
CA GLY A 2 -9.78 14.86 1.71
C GLY A 2 -10.67 13.69 2.11
N LYS A 3 -11.53 13.24 1.20
CA LYS A 3 -12.32 12.03 1.37
C LYS A 3 -11.37 10.85 1.20
N LEU A 4 -11.20 10.01 2.22
CA LEU A 4 -10.45 8.76 2.11
C LEU A 4 -11.21 7.81 1.17
N GLY A 5 -10.59 7.49 0.04
CA GLY A 5 -11.07 6.48 -0.91
C GLY A 5 -10.36 5.18 -0.62
N ILE A 6 -10.87 4.39 0.33
CA ILE A 6 -10.20 3.13 0.68
C ILE A 6 -10.33 2.17 -0.49
N ASP A 7 -9.22 1.89 -1.16
CA ASP A 7 -9.12 0.89 -2.22
C ASP A 7 -9.13 -0.51 -1.62
N CYS A 8 -8.33 -0.73 -0.57
CA CYS A 8 -8.26 -2.04 0.07
C CYS A 8 -8.20 -1.93 1.59
N LEU A 9 -8.89 -2.86 2.27
CA LEU A 9 -8.94 -2.96 3.72
C LEU A 9 -8.65 -4.39 4.17
N THR A 10 -7.78 -4.55 5.18
CA THR A 10 -7.45 -5.84 5.80
C THR A 10 -7.23 -5.64 7.31
N SER A 11 -7.05 -6.71 8.06
CA SER A 11 -6.66 -6.68 9.47
C SER A 11 -5.41 -7.52 9.72
N THR A 12 -4.71 -7.22 10.81
CA THR A 12 -3.68 -8.11 11.35
C THR A 12 -4.25 -9.51 11.61
N PRO A 13 -3.41 -10.56 11.62
CA PRO A 13 -3.88 -11.93 11.82
C PRO A 13 -4.65 -12.16 13.13
N ASP A 14 -4.33 -11.39 14.18
CA ASP A 14 -5.03 -11.41 15.47
C ASP A 14 -6.30 -10.53 15.48
N SER A 15 -6.65 -9.91 14.35
CA SER A 15 -7.77 -8.97 14.19
C SER A 15 -7.72 -7.76 15.13
N SER A 16 -6.56 -7.44 15.69
CA SER A 16 -6.43 -6.33 16.64
C SER A 16 -6.33 -4.97 15.94
N THR A 17 -5.85 -4.92 14.71
CA THR A 17 -5.60 -3.65 14.00
C THR A 17 -6.02 -3.76 12.55
N PHE A 18 -6.78 -2.78 12.05
CA PHE A 18 -7.12 -2.66 10.63
C PHE A 18 -6.07 -1.86 9.89
N TYR A 19 -5.83 -2.23 8.64
CA TYR A 19 -4.99 -1.49 7.69
C TYR A 19 -5.80 -1.19 6.43
N GLY A 20 -5.62 0.02 5.90
CA GLY A 20 -6.24 0.45 4.66
C GLY A 20 -5.21 1.01 3.68
N LEU A 21 -5.43 0.80 2.39
CA LEU A 21 -4.74 1.49 1.31
C LEU A 21 -5.68 2.48 0.64
N ASP A 22 -5.22 3.70 0.38
CA ASP A 22 -5.88 4.71 -0.45
C ASP A 22 -4.96 5.12 -1.60
N SER A 23 -5.50 5.22 -2.80
CA SER A 23 -4.89 5.87 -3.95
C SER A 23 -5.49 7.25 -4.18
N THR A 24 -4.70 8.28 -3.88
CA THR A 24 -5.18 9.67 -3.95
C THR A 24 -4.19 10.59 -4.65
N TYR A 25 -4.74 11.55 -5.38
CA TYR A 25 -3.96 12.60 -6.04
C TYR A 25 -3.58 13.74 -5.10
N SER A 26 -4.18 13.84 -3.90
CA SER A 26 -4.24 15.12 -3.19
C SER A 26 -3.96 15.14 -1.69
N TYR A 27 -3.22 14.16 -1.18
CA TYR A 27 -2.99 14.07 0.27
C TYR A 27 -2.23 15.26 0.88
N ASP A 28 -1.29 15.88 0.15
CA ASP A 28 -0.36 16.90 0.67
C ASP A 28 -0.61 18.34 0.13
N TYR A 29 -1.78 18.65 -0.45
CA TYR A 29 -1.98 19.91 -1.19
C TYR A 29 -1.68 21.18 -0.37
N THR A 30 -0.51 21.78 -0.62
CA THR A 30 -0.20 23.17 -0.27
C THR A 30 0.40 23.99 -1.42
N THR A 31 0.85 23.39 -2.53
CA THR A 31 1.41 24.17 -3.67
C THR A 31 1.16 23.55 -5.04
N GLU A 32 0.95 24.43 -6.02
CA GLU A 32 0.37 24.26 -7.36
C GLU A 32 1.11 23.39 -8.40
N TYR A 33 2.23 22.73 -8.10
CA TYR A 33 2.98 22.06 -9.16
C TYR A 33 3.41 20.65 -8.81
N LYS A 34 2.72 19.73 -9.52
CA LYS A 34 2.87 18.27 -9.58
C LYS A 34 2.45 17.60 -8.26
N ASP A 35 1.74 16.48 -8.29
CA ASP A 35 2.39 15.18 -8.39
C ASP A 35 1.32 14.09 -8.59
N GLY A 36 1.69 12.99 -9.25
CA GLY A 36 0.80 11.88 -9.60
C GLY A 36 0.12 11.19 -8.41
N THR A 37 -0.63 10.13 -8.73
CA THR A 37 -1.32 9.30 -7.72
C THR A 37 -0.34 8.83 -6.65
N SER A 38 -0.69 8.98 -5.37
CA SER A 38 0.05 8.40 -4.25
C SER A 38 -0.68 7.19 -3.71
N PHE A 39 0.07 6.16 -3.33
CA PHE A 39 -0.42 5.10 -2.45
C PHE A 39 -0.13 5.44 -1.00
N ILE A 40 -1.15 5.26 -0.16
CA ILE A 40 -1.09 5.63 1.24
C ILE A 40 -1.61 4.48 2.08
N ILE A 41 -0.80 4.04 3.03
CA ILE A 41 -1.22 3.06 4.03
C ILE A 41 -1.64 3.80 5.29
N PHE A 42 -2.82 3.46 5.78
CA PHE A 42 -3.34 3.87 7.08
C PHE A 42 -3.52 2.66 7.97
N LYS A 43 -3.47 2.86 9.28
CA LYS A 43 -3.83 1.85 10.27
C LYS A 43 -4.78 2.40 11.32
N SER A 44 -5.65 1.54 11.84
CA SER A 44 -6.52 1.89 12.95
C SER A 44 -5.76 1.93 14.28
N ASN A 45 -6.41 2.43 15.32
CA ASN A 45 -6.05 2.06 16.69
C ASN A 45 -6.22 0.56 16.93
N THR A 46 -5.51 0.04 17.93
CA THR A 46 -5.55 -1.36 18.34
C THR A 46 -6.82 -1.67 19.15
N ASN A 47 -7.42 -2.82 18.88
CA ASN A 47 -8.63 -3.36 19.50
C ASN A 47 -9.77 -2.33 19.60
N PRO A 48 -10.23 -1.75 18.48
CA PRO A 48 -11.38 -0.85 18.52
C PRO A 48 -12.60 -1.63 19.01
N THR A 49 -13.23 -1.13 20.08
CA THR A 49 -14.39 -1.79 20.69
C THR A 49 -15.70 -1.53 19.94
N SER A 50 -15.72 -0.54 19.06
CA SER A 50 -16.85 -0.22 18.18
C SER A 50 -16.38 0.64 16.99
N PRO A 51 -17.18 0.74 15.91
CA PRO A 51 -16.88 1.61 14.77
C PRO A 51 -16.71 3.09 15.13
N GLU A 52 -17.43 3.58 16.14
CA GLU A 52 -17.36 4.97 16.60
C GLU A 52 -16.03 5.31 17.28
N ASN A 53 -15.35 4.29 17.84
CA ASN A 53 -14.04 4.43 18.49
C ASN A 53 -12.87 4.16 17.52
N LEU A 54 -13.16 3.98 16.24
CA LEU A 54 -12.17 3.74 15.20
C LEU A 54 -11.47 5.06 14.86
N THR A 55 -10.17 5.10 15.08
CA THR A 55 -9.30 6.23 14.70
C THR A 55 -8.25 5.73 13.74
N TRP A 56 -7.88 6.56 12.75
CA TRP A 56 -6.92 6.21 11.71
C TRP A 56 -5.65 7.04 11.83
N SER A 57 -4.52 6.43 11.54
CA SER A 57 -3.20 7.08 11.50
C SER A 57 -2.49 6.74 10.20
N LEU A 58 -1.77 7.72 9.64
CA LEU A 58 -0.90 7.52 8.49
C LEU A 58 0.29 6.62 8.87
N VAL A 59 0.52 5.58 8.09
CA VAL A 59 1.67 4.67 8.25
C VAL A 59 2.79 5.06 7.30
N SER A 60 2.53 5.05 6.00
CA SER A 60 3.53 5.36 4.98
C SER A 60 2.84 5.79 3.69
N ARG A 61 3.59 6.51 2.85
CA ARG A 61 3.16 6.96 1.52
C ARG A 61 4.27 6.73 0.50
N ILE A 62 3.88 6.46 -0.74
CA ILE A 62 4.77 6.48 -1.89
C ILE A 62 4.05 7.02 -3.12
N TYR A 63 4.75 7.68 -4.04
CA TYR A 63 4.18 8.03 -5.34
C TYR A 63 4.10 6.79 -6.23
N VAL A 64 2.97 6.61 -6.92
CA VAL A 64 2.75 5.44 -7.79
C VAL A 64 3.77 5.40 -8.93
N GLU A 65 4.23 6.55 -9.41
CA GLU A 65 5.27 6.63 -10.45
C GLU A 65 6.61 6.02 -10.01
N ASP A 66 6.95 6.11 -8.71
CA ASP A 66 8.16 5.49 -8.17
C ASP A 66 8.07 3.96 -8.13
N LEU A 67 6.86 3.40 -8.20
CA LEU A 67 6.61 1.96 -8.19
C LEU A 67 6.70 1.31 -9.58
N GLY A 68 6.73 2.09 -10.66
CA GLY A 68 7.01 1.59 -12.02
C GLY A 68 5.91 0.75 -12.71
N PHE A 69 4.80 0.39 -12.05
CA PHE A 69 3.65 -0.27 -12.70
C PHE A 69 2.65 0.74 -13.24
N ALA A 70 1.70 0.27 -14.05
CA ALA A 70 0.65 1.11 -14.58
C ALA A 70 -0.73 0.66 -14.08
N SER A 71 -1.54 1.65 -13.67
CA SER A 71 -2.93 1.58 -13.16
C SER A 71 -3.39 0.19 -12.65
N PRO A 72 -3.44 -0.04 -11.33
CA PRO A 72 -3.87 -1.32 -10.78
C PRO A 72 -5.36 -1.56 -11.11
N ASN A 73 -5.70 -2.77 -11.55
CA ASN A 73 -7.07 -3.27 -11.61
C ASN A 73 -7.15 -4.60 -10.83
N ASP A 74 -8.34 -5.01 -10.41
CA ASP A 74 -8.59 -6.28 -9.70
C ASP A 74 -7.62 -6.48 -8.52
N PHE A 75 -7.82 -5.73 -7.44
CA PHE A 75 -6.89 -5.70 -6.31
C PHE A 75 -7.39 -6.43 -5.06
N THR A 76 -6.43 -6.89 -4.25
CA THR A 76 -6.64 -7.39 -2.90
C THR A 76 -5.44 -7.01 -2.03
N CYS A 77 -5.57 -7.08 -0.71
CA CYS A 77 -4.49 -6.80 0.20
C CYS A 77 -4.47 -7.78 1.37
N ALA A 78 -3.30 -7.88 1.98
CA ALA A 78 -3.07 -8.65 3.20
C ALA A 78 -2.04 -7.92 4.06
N VAL A 79 -2.07 -8.17 5.37
CA VAL A 79 -1.07 -7.66 6.29
C VAL A 79 -0.63 -8.77 7.23
N ASP A 80 0.67 -8.85 7.49
CA ASP A 80 1.23 -9.85 8.40
C ASP A 80 1.18 -9.39 9.87
N ALA A 81 1.69 -10.24 10.78
CA ALA A 81 1.74 -9.94 12.22
C ALA A 81 2.70 -8.78 12.58
N HIS A 82 3.62 -8.42 11.69
CA HIS A 82 4.59 -7.34 11.90
C HIS A 82 4.13 -6.02 11.27
N GLY A 83 2.97 -6.00 10.59
CA GLY A 83 2.45 -4.83 9.89
C GLY A 83 2.99 -4.66 8.47
N ALA A 84 3.67 -5.67 7.92
CA ALA A 84 4.06 -5.68 6.52
C ALA A 84 2.79 -5.83 5.65
N PHE A 85 2.53 -4.81 4.84
CA PHE A 85 1.30 -4.68 4.07
C PHE A 85 1.57 -5.02 2.61
N THR A 86 0.86 -6.02 2.09
CA THR A 86 0.95 -6.43 0.69
C THR A 86 -0.30 -6.02 -0.04
N PHE A 87 -0.13 -5.31 -1.16
CA PHE A 87 -1.18 -4.99 -2.11
C PHE A 87 -0.94 -5.78 -3.39
N PHE A 88 -1.85 -6.68 -3.73
CA PHE A 88 -1.82 -7.46 -4.95
C PHE A 88 -2.80 -6.87 -5.96
N PHE A 89 -2.42 -6.81 -7.23
CA PHE A 89 -3.25 -6.31 -8.31
C PHE A 89 -2.83 -6.92 -9.64
N ARG A 90 -3.67 -6.74 -10.66
CA ARG A 90 -3.30 -7.02 -12.05
C ARG A 90 -2.76 -5.76 -12.70
N ASP A 91 -1.50 -5.77 -13.13
CA ASP A 91 -0.93 -4.71 -13.98
C ASP A 91 -1.42 -4.91 -15.43
N TRP A 92 -2.03 -3.89 -16.03
CA TRP A 92 -2.49 -3.97 -17.42
C TRP A 92 -1.36 -4.08 -18.45
N LYS A 93 -0.13 -3.68 -18.10
CA LYS A 93 1.05 -3.91 -18.93
C LYS A 93 1.49 -5.37 -18.90
N GLN A 94 1.16 -6.10 -17.83
CA GLN A 94 1.55 -7.48 -17.61
C GLN A 94 0.38 -8.32 -17.06
N PRO A 95 -0.76 -8.39 -17.79
CA PRO A 95 -2.03 -8.89 -17.23
C PRO A 95 -2.01 -10.38 -16.86
N ASN A 96 -1.00 -11.12 -17.33
CA ASN A 96 -0.83 -12.55 -17.10
C ASN A 96 0.07 -12.87 -15.89
N PHE A 97 0.62 -11.85 -15.23
CA PHE A 97 1.51 -12.03 -14.08
C PHE A 97 0.88 -11.40 -12.84
N PRO A 98 0.95 -12.07 -11.68
CA PRO A 98 0.58 -11.41 -10.43
C PRO A 98 1.56 -10.26 -10.20
N SER A 99 1.01 -9.06 -10.03
CA SER A 99 1.76 -7.88 -9.64
C SER A 99 1.37 -7.52 -8.21
N GLY A 100 2.31 -6.87 -7.52
CA GLY A 100 2.00 -6.36 -6.21
C GLY A 100 3.02 -5.36 -5.74
N VAL A 101 2.72 -4.81 -4.58
CA VAL A 101 3.60 -3.91 -3.85
C VAL A 101 3.61 -4.38 -2.41
N LEU A 102 4.80 -4.51 -1.84
CA LEU A 102 4.97 -4.73 -0.42
C LEU A 102 5.49 -3.45 0.24
N TYR A 103 4.83 -3.08 1.32
CA TYR A 103 5.36 -2.20 2.34
C TYR A 103 5.86 -3.04 3.52
N ASP A 104 7.10 -2.83 3.94
CA ASP A 104 7.69 -3.44 5.14
C ASP A 104 8.10 -2.36 6.15
N PRO A 105 7.45 -2.27 7.32
CA PRO A 105 7.78 -1.27 8.34
C PRO A 105 9.18 -1.47 8.95
N ASN A 106 9.74 -2.68 8.88
CA ASN A 106 11.06 -3.03 9.39
C ASN A 106 12.11 -3.17 8.27
N GLY A 107 11.72 -2.94 7.03
CA GLY A 107 12.61 -3.10 5.89
C GLY A 107 13.76 -2.09 5.93
N ILE A 108 14.93 -2.55 5.51
CA ILE A 108 16.14 -1.74 5.38
C ILE A 108 16.23 -1.30 3.93
N VAL A 109 16.58 -0.03 3.69
CA VAL A 109 16.81 0.46 2.32
C VAL A 109 17.97 -0.30 1.70
N ASP A 110 17.67 -1.14 0.70
CA ASP A 110 18.62 -1.91 -0.10
C ASP A 110 18.45 -1.61 -1.60
N SER A 111 19.05 -2.42 -2.47
CA SER A 111 18.95 -2.23 -3.93
C SER A 111 17.56 -2.49 -4.52
N HIS A 112 16.65 -3.11 -3.76
CA HIS A 112 15.29 -3.42 -4.16
C HIS A 112 14.26 -2.49 -3.51
N ALA A 113 14.64 -1.77 -2.46
CA ALA A 113 13.81 -0.78 -1.80
C ALA A 113 13.68 0.50 -2.64
N ILE A 114 12.47 1.02 -2.71
CA ILE A 114 12.13 2.25 -3.44
C ILE A 114 12.28 3.43 -2.48
N ALA A 115 13.23 4.33 -2.78
CA ALA A 115 13.60 5.44 -1.90
C ALA A 115 12.58 6.61 -1.87
N GLY A 116 11.62 6.65 -2.79
CA GLY A 116 10.63 7.75 -2.93
C GLY A 116 9.55 7.82 -1.84
N SER A 117 9.59 6.93 -0.85
CA SER A 117 8.56 6.87 0.19
C SER A 117 8.71 7.96 1.25
N LYS A 118 7.56 8.45 1.76
CA LYS A 118 7.46 9.27 2.98
C LYS A 118 6.86 8.46 4.12
N GLY A 119 7.53 8.46 5.27
CA GLY A 119 7.13 7.68 6.45
C GLY A 119 8.16 6.59 6.79
N PRO A 120 8.00 5.87 7.90
CA PRO A 120 8.85 4.73 8.26
C PRO A 120 8.68 3.56 7.28
N GLY A 121 9.68 2.68 7.21
CA GLY A 121 9.67 1.45 6.41
C GLY A 121 10.16 1.62 4.98
N THR A 122 10.00 0.56 4.19
CA THR A 122 10.41 0.51 2.79
C THR A 122 9.31 -0.07 1.91
N TRP A 123 9.31 0.36 0.66
CA TRP A 123 8.40 -0.13 -0.37
C TRP A 123 9.19 -0.92 -1.42
N ARG A 124 8.61 -2.00 -1.93
CA ARG A 124 9.17 -2.77 -3.05
C ARG A 124 8.06 -3.32 -3.94
N THR A 125 8.32 -3.45 -5.23
CA THR A 125 7.43 -4.19 -6.12
C THR A 125 7.56 -5.69 -5.88
N ILE A 126 6.45 -6.40 -6.05
CA ILE A 126 6.40 -7.84 -6.17
C ILE A 126 6.21 -8.11 -7.66
N ASP A 127 7.31 -8.35 -8.34
CA ASP A 127 7.27 -8.82 -9.71
C ASP A 127 7.17 -10.35 -9.64
N GLY A 128 6.03 -10.90 -10.04
CA GLY A 128 5.87 -12.33 -10.24
C GLY A 128 6.81 -12.78 -11.35
N SER A 129 8.08 -13.04 -11.04
CA SER A 129 9.04 -13.52 -12.03
C SER A 129 8.49 -14.79 -12.69
N MET A 130 8.74 -14.91 -13.99
CA MET A 130 8.20 -15.90 -14.95
C MET A 130 8.51 -17.38 -14.63
N HIS A 131 8.94 -17.69 -13.41
CA HIS A 131 9.41 -19.00 -12.99
C HIS A 131 8.37 -19.84 -12.22
N TYR A 132 7.25 -19.25 -11.79
CA TYR A 132 6.12 -20.02 -11.29
C TYR A 132 5.19 -20.36 -12.46
N GLN A 133 5.40 -21.53 -13.05
CA GLN A 133 4.42 -22.13 -13.96
C GLN A 133 3.30 -22.74 -13.11
N TRP A 134 2.10 -22.17 -13.24
CA TRP A 134 0.87 -22.85 -12.85
C TRP A 134 0.50 -23.80 -13.99
N GLU A 135 1.20 -24.94 -14.08
CA GLU A 135 0.75 -26.09 -14.87
C GLU A 135 -0.04 -27.05 -13.96
#